data_AF-A0A0F7FFN1-F1
#
_entry.id   AF-A0A0F7FFN1-F1
#
_cell.length_a   1.000
_cell.length_b   1.000
_cell.length_c   1.000
_cell.angle_alpha   90.00
_cell.angle_beta   90.00
_cell.angle_gamma   90.00
#
_symmetry.space_group_name_H-M   'P 1'
#
loop_
_entity.id
_entity.type
_entity.pdbx_description
1 polymer ?
#
loop_
_entity_poly.entity_id
_entity_poly.type
_entity_poly.pdbx_seq_one_letter_code
_entity_poly.pdbx_strand_id
1 'polypeptide(L)'
;MRSLLEELYHGNLCPDEKVISNDPNYRQISRKTSEAIEAWKKRYSEEEFEELEALLDLYAQTHGMELASSFTYGFRLGAGMMVEILTGKD
;
A
#
# COMPACT_ATOMS: atom_id res chain seq x y z
N MET A 1 7.25 -18.34 17.73
CA MET A 1 6.91 -17.02 17.16
C MET A 1 7.94 -16.03 17.66
N ARG A 2 8.51 -15.22 16.78
CA ARG A 2 9.39 -14.11 17.20
C ARG A 2 8.53 -13.02 17.83
N SER A 3 9.10 -12.28 18.77
CA SER A 3 8.47 -11.08 19.32
C SER A 3 8.42 -9.96 18.27
N LEU A 4 7.51 -8.99 18.44
CA LEU A 4 7.45 -7.83 17.55
C LEU A 4 8.76 -7.02 17.52
N LEU A 5 9.52 -7.02 18.62
CA LEU A 5 10.82 -6.36 18.69
C LEU A 5 11.89 -7.08 17.85
N GLU A 6 11.88 -8.41 17.86
CA GLU A 6 12.76 -9.20 16.99
C GLU A 6 12.35 -9.07 15.52
N GLU A 7 11.04 -9.05 15.23
CA GLU A 7 10.55 -8.78 13.88
C GLU A 7 10.96 -7.37 13.39
N LEU A 8 10.92 -6.37 14.27
CA LEU A 8 11.42 -5.03 13.99
C LEU A 8 12.93 -5.03 13.73
N TYR A 9 13.73 -5.68 14.60
CA TYR A 9 15.19 -5.75 14.46
C TYR A 9 15.61 -6.38 13.12
N HIS A 10 14.87 -7.37 12.66
CA HIS A 10 15.12 -8.04 11.38
C HIS A 10 14.46 -7.36 10.18
N GLY A 11 13.76 -6.23 10.36
CA GLY A 11 13.10 -5.51 9.27
C GLY A 11 11.89 -6.25 8.68
N ASN A 12 11.26 -7.13 9.44
CA ASN A 12 10.14 -7.95 8.95
C ASN A 12 8.78 -7.25 9.08
N LEU A 13 8.71 -6.06 9.68
CA LEU A 13 7.48 -5.30 9.83
C LEU A 13 7.23 -4.42 8.59
N CYS A 14 6.98 -5.06 7.44
CA CYS A 14 6.65 -4.41 6.16
C CYS A 14 5.21 -4.77 5.75
N PRO A 15 4.19 -4.03 6.24
CA PRO A 15 2.79 -4.36 5.96
C PRO A 15 2.42 -4.15 4.49
N ASP A 16 2.98 -3.13 3.84
CA ASP A 16 2.78 -2.82 2.42
C ASP A 16 3.24 -3.95 1.50
N GLU A 17 4.33 -4.63 1.82
CA GLU A 17 4.81 -5.79 1.06
C GLU A 17 4.04 -7.08 1.35
N LYS A 18 3.49 -7.22 2.55
CA LYS A 18 2.91 -8.48 3.06
C LYS A 18 1.39 -8.54 2.95
N VAL A 19 0.70 -7.41 2.92
CA VAL A 19 -0.75 -7.36 2.92
C VAL A 19 -1.26 -7.36 1.49
N ILE A 20 -1.89 -8.47 1.10
CA ILE A 20 -2.71 -8.53 -0.10
C ILE A 20 -4.15 -8.21 0.30
N SER A 21 -4.82 -7.35 -0.49
CA SER A 21 -6.23 -7.05 -0.24
C SER A 21 -7.07 -8.33 -0.33
N ASN A 22 -7.88 -8.57 0.71
CA ASN A 22 -8.87 -9.65 0.75
C ASN A 22 -10.16 -9.27 0.02
N ASP A 23 -10.25 -8.08 -0.57
CA ASP A 23 -11.41 -7.69 -1.37
C ASP A 23 -11.58 -8.69 -2.53
N PRO A 24 -12.77 -9.31 -2.69
CA PRO A 24 -13.00 -10.30 -3.73
C PRO A 24 -12.77 -9.75 -5.15
N ASN A 25 -12.91 -8.44 -5.35
CA ASN A 25 -12.69 -7.77 -6.62
C ASN A 25 -11.22 -7.44 -6.87
N TYR A 26 -10.34 -7.47 -5.85
CA TYR A 26 -8.94 -7.05 -5.98
C TYR A 26 -8.23 -7.77 -7.12
N ARG A 27 -8.33 -9.10 -7.18
CA ARG A 27 -7.70 -9.90 -8.25
C ARG A 27 -8.24 -9.53 -9.64
N GLN A 28 -9.54 -9.29 -9.74
CA GLN A 28 -10.16 -8.94 -11.01
C GLN A 28 -9.72 -7.55 -11.48
N ILE A 29 -9.70 -6.57 -10.57
CA ILE A 29 -9.29 -5.20 -10.87
C ILE A 29 -7.80 -5.16 -11.21
N SER A 30 -6.95 -5.80 -10.41
CA SER A 30 -5.51 -5.91 -10.66
C SER A 30 -5.22 -6.47 -12.06
N ARG A 31 -5.91 -7.56 -12.45
CA ARG A 31 -5.79 -8.13 -13.79
C ARG A 31 -6.21 -7.13 -14.88
N LYS A 32 -7.34 -6.44 -14.71
CA LYS A 32 -7.80 -5.41 -15.67
C LYS A 32 -6.80 -4.27 -15.80
N THR A 33 -6.17 -3.86 -14.69
CA THR A 33 -5.11 -2.84 -14.71
C THR A 33 -3.93 -3.30 -15.55
N SER A 34 -3.43 -4.52 -15.33
CA SER A 34 -2.34 -5.09 -16.13
C SER A 34 -2.71 -5.21 -17.62
N GLU A 35 -3.91 -5.70 -17.92
CA GLU A 35 -4.41 -5.80 -19.31
C GLU A 35 -4.49 -4.43 -19.99
N ALA A 36 -4.90 -3.38 -19.26
CA ALA A 36 -4.97 -2.02 -19.78
C ALA A 36 -3.57 -1.45 -20.08
N ILE A 37 -2.60 -1.64 -19.19
CA ILE A 37 -1.21 -1.20 -19.38
C ILE A 37 -0.59 -1.90 -20.61
N GLU A 38 -0.76 -3.21 -20.73
CA GLU A 38 -0.29 -3.98 -21.90
C GLU A 38 -0.95 -3.54 -23.21
N ALA A 39 -2.24 -3.18 -23.18
CA ALA A 39 -2.93 -2.65 -24.34
C ALA A 39 -2.38 -1.28 -24.77
N TRP A 40 -1.99 -0.43 -23.81
CA TRP A 40 -1.33 0.85 -24.11
C TRP A 40 0.06 0.62 -24.70
N LYS A 41 0.85 -0.28 -24.12
CA LYS A 41 2.19 -0.63 -24.63
C LYS A 41 2.20 -1.02 -26.11
N LYS A 42 1.15 -1.68 -26.58
CA LYS A 42 1.00 -2.10 -28.00
C LYS A 42 0.51 -0.98 -28.92
N ARG A 43 -0.12 0.06 -28.38
CA ARG A 43 -0.77 1.14 -29.15
C ARG A 43 0.14 2.34 -29.38
N TYR A 44 1.06 2.59 -28.46
CA TYR A 44 1.92 3.76 -28.45
C TYR A 44 3.35 3.41 -28.86
N SER A 45 4.12 4.41 -29.26
CA SER A 45 5.56 4.26 -29.45
C SER A 45 6.28 3.99 -28.11
N GLU A 46 7.53 3.56 -28.19
CA GLU A 46 8.35 3.30 -27.00
C GLU A 46 8.51 4.57 -26.14
N GLU A 47 8.81 5.71 -26.76
CA GLU A 47 8.97 7.00 -26.06
C GLU A 47 7.67 7.46 -25.37
N GLU A 48 6.53 7.37 -26.06
CA GLU A 48 5.22 7.71 -25.46
C GLU A 48 4.84 6.75 -24.31
N PHE A 49 5.25 5.49 -24.38
CA PHE A 49 5.00 4.52 -23.33
C PHE A 49 5.93 4.74 -22.12
N GLU A 50 7.19 5.14 -22.33
CA GLU A 50 8.11 5.52 -21.27
C GLU A 50 7.57 6.72 -20.47
N GLU A 51 6.97 7.72 -21.13
CA GLU A 51 6.31 8.84 -20.45
C GLU A 51 5.13 8.37 -19.58
N LEU A 52 4.35 7.39 -20.06
CA LEU A 52 3.28 6.79 -19.28
C LEU A 52 3.81 6.03 -18.06
N GLU A 53 4.87 5.24 -18.22
CA GLU A 53 5.51 4.52 -17.11
C GLU A 53 6.01 5.51 -16.04
N ALA A 54 6.65 6.60 -16.45
CA ALA A 54 7.08 7.66 -15.54
C ALA A 54 5.90 8.29 -14.77
N LEU A 55 4.76 8.51 -15.43
CA LEU A 55 3.55 8.99 -14.77
C LEU A 55 2.98 7.98 -13.76
N LEU A 56 2.94 6.69 -14.11
CA LEU A 56 2.49 5.63 -13.22
C LEU A 56 3.40 5.50 -11.99
N ASP A 57 4.71 5.67 -12.16
CA ASP A 57 5.67 5.68 -11.06
C ASP A 57 5.46 6.87 -10.11
N LEU A 58 5.18 8.06 -10.64
CA LEU A 58 4.83 9.24 -9.82
C LEU A 58 3.53 9.01 -9.04
N TYR A 59 2.55 8.37 -9.66
CA TYR A 59 1.29 8.02 -9.00
C TYR A 59 1.53 6.99 -7.89
N ALA A 60 2.33 5.96 -8.14
CA ALA A 60 2.69 4.94 -7.15
C ALA A 60 3.42 5.55 -5.94
N GLN A 61 4.35 6.48 -6.16
CA GLN A 61 5.05 7.19 -5.10
C GLN A 61 4.09 8.04 -4.25
N THR A 62 3.24 8.84 -4.90
CA THR A 62 2.25 9.68 -4.21
C THR A 62 1.30 8.82 -3.37
N HIS A 63 0.78 7.74 -3.97
CA HIS A 63 -0.12 6.82 -3.28
C HIS A 63 0.58 6.12 -2.09
N GLY A 64 1.85 5.76 -2.23
CA GLY A 64 2.67 5.23 -1.13
C GLY A 64 2.79 6.20 0.05
N MET A 65 2.99 7.50 -0.22
CA MET A 65 3.03 8.54 0.82
C MET A 65 1.69 8.68 1.55
N GLU A 66 0.58 8.65 0.82
CA GLU A 66 -0.78 8.68 1.38
C GLU A 66 -1.07 7.44 2.23
N LEU A 67 -0.69 6.26 1.75
CA LEU A 67 -0.87 4.98 2.44
C LEU A 67 -0.07 4.96 3.75
N ALA A 68 1.20 5.36 3.72
CA ALA A 68 2.05 5.46 4.91
C ALA A 68 1.48 6.45 5.94
N SER A 69 0.97 7.59 5.48
CA SER A 69 0.34 8.60 6.33
C SER A 69 -0.94 8.06 7.00
N SER A 70 -1.80 7.41 6.20
CA SER A 70 -3.06 6.82 6.67
C SER A 70 -2.81 5.67 7.64
N PHE A 71 -1.85 4.79 7.35
CA PHE A 71 -1.45 3.69 8.22
C PHE A 71 -0.95 4.21 9.58
N THR A 72 -0.04 5.19 9.56
CA THR A 72 0.54 5.78 10.78
C THR A 72 -0.51 6.52 11.61
N TYR A 73 -1.43 7.23 10.96
CA TYR A 73 -2.56 7.87 11.64
C TYR A 73 -3.49 6.83 12.28
N GLY A 74 -3.91 5.82 11.52
CA GLY A 74 -4.80 4.76 12.00
C GLY A 74 -4.21 3.98 13.18
N PHE A 75 -2.91 3.66 13.16
CA PHE A 75 -2.24 2.98 14.27
C PHE A 75 -2.21 3.82 15.54
N ARG A 76 -1.89 5.13 15.42
CA ARG A 76 -1.91 6.06 16.56
C ARG A 76 -3.30 6.23 17.13
N LEU A 77 -4.31 6.36 16.28
CA LEU A 77 -5.71 6.46 16.69
C LEU A 77 -6.15 5.19 17.42
N GLY A 78 -5.86 4.01 16.86
CA GLY A 78 -6.13 2.72 17.48
C GLY A 78 -5.50 2.58 18.86
N ALA A 79 -4.21 2.89 18.99
CA ALA A 79 -3.52 2.86 20.27
C ALA A 79 -4.14 3.83 21.30
N GLY A 80 -4.50 5.04 20.85
CA GLY A 80 -5.19 6.03 21.69
C GLY A 80 -6.50 5.50 22.24
N MET A 81 -7.37 4.95 21.38
CA MET A 81 -8.64 4.33 21.80
C MET A 81 -8.42 3.18 22.80
N MET A 82 -7.41 2.33 22.58
CA MET A 82 -7.10 1.24 23.50
C MET A 82 -6.66 1.75 24.88
N VAL A 83 -5.82 2.79 24.94
CA VAL A 83 -5.39 3.42 26.20
C VAL A 83 -6.57 4.05 26.92
N GLU A 84 -7.45 4.76 26.21
CA GLU A 84 -8.67 5.36 26.74
C GLU A 84 -9.56 4.29 27.41
N ILE A 85 -9.91 3.24 26.66
CA ILE A 85 -10.72 2.10 27.14
C ILE A 85 -10.10 1.44 28.39
N LEU A 86 -8.78 1.18 28.36
CA LEU A 86 -8.10 0.47 29.45
C LEU A 86 -7.92 1.34 30.70
N THR A 87 -7.80 2.66 30.55
CA THR A 87 -7.60 3.58 31.67
C THR A 87 -8.90 4.18 32.19
N GLY A 88 -10.01 4.03 31.46
CA GLY A 88 -11.33 4.57 31.83
C GLY A 88 -11.33 6.09 31.93
N LYS A 89 -10.42 6.76 31.21
CA LYS A 89 -10.42 8.22 31.09
C LYS A 89 -11.37 8.60 29.96
N ASP A 90 -12.34 9.45 30.25
CA ASP A 90 -13.18 10.13 29.25
C ASP A 90 -12.36 11.12 28.40
#